data_AF-A0A3N6G713-F1
#
_entry.id   AF-A0A3N6G713-F1
#
_cell.length_a   1.000
_cell.length_b   1.000
_cell.length_c   1.000
_cell.angle_alpha   90.00
_cell.angle_beta   90.00
_cell.angle_gamma   90.00
#
_symmetry.space_group_name_H-M   'P 1'
#
loop_
_entity.id
_entity.type
_entity.pdbx_description
1 polymer ?
#
loop_
_entity_poly.entity_id
_entity_poly.type
_entity_poly.pdbx_seq_one_letter_code
_entity_poly.pdbx_strand_id
1 'polypeptide(L)' 'MSSPVSARSAAEVNAEIRDLWQRSGGSLTPQDEAEYQRLLVEWAAATGGSARAAA' A
#
# COMPACT_ATOMS: atom_id res chain seq x y z
N MET A 1 -2.64 -23.21 -14.99
CA MET A 1 -3.21 -21.88 -15.32
C MET A 1 -2.87 -20.98 -14.15
N SER A 2 -1.84 -20.13 -14.30
CA SER A 2 -1.50 -19.16 -13.25
C SER A 2 -2.63 -18.14 -13.21
N SER A 3 -3.41 -18.12 -12.12
CA SER A 3 -4.32 -17.01 -11.82
C SER A 3 -3.52 -15.71 -11.97
N PRO A 4 -4.08 -14.65 -12.57
CA PRO A 4 -3.41 -13.35 -12.50
C PRO A 4 -3.20 -13.10 -11.01
N VAL A 5 -1.96 -12.87 -10.59
CA VAL A 5 -1.70 -12.42 -9.23
C VAL A 5 -2.57 -11.17 -9.07
N SER A 6 -3.65 -11.27 -8.29
CA SER A 6 -4.56 -10.14 -8.10
C SER A 6 -3.70 -9.02 -7.56
N ALA A 7 -3.56 -7.94 -8.32
CA ALA A 7 -2.85 -6.77 -7.84
C ALA A 7 -3.42 -6.40 -6.47
N ARG A 8 -2.55 -6.15 -5.48
CA ARG A 8 -2.98 -5.86 -4.10
C ARG A 8 -3.98 -4.70 -4.13
N SER A 9 -5.09 -4.87 -3.42
CA SER A 9 -6.11 -3.83 -3.35
C SER A 9 -5.59 -2.64 -2.55
N ALA A 10 -6.08 -1.43 -2.83
CA ALA A 10 -5.73 -0.25 -2.05
C ALA A 10 -5.99 -0.43 -0.54
N ALA A 11 -7.02 -1.21 -0.18
CA ALA A 11 -7.31 -1.55 1.22
C ALA A 11 -6.22 -2.41 1.88
N GLU A 12 -5.62 -3.35 1.14
CA GLU A 12 -4.54 -4.21 1.64
C GLU A 12 -3.26 -3.39 1.86
N VAL A 13 -2.87 -2.58 0.86
CA VAL A 13 -1.69 -1.71 0.97
C VAL A 13 -1.85 -0.70 2.11
N ASN A 14 -3.06 -0.16 2.29
CA ASN A 14 -3.34 0.76 3.40
C ASN A 14 -3.27 0.06 4.77
N ALA A 15 -3.62 -1.23 4.86
CA ALA A 15 -3.47 -1.99 6.10
C ALA A 15 -1.98 -2.19 6.45
N GLU A 16 -1.13 -2.45 5.46
CA GLU A 16 0.33 -2.56 5.66
C GLU A 16 0.97 -1.23 6.08
N ILE A 17 0.54 -0.12 5.49
CA ILE A 17 0.95 1.22 5.93
C ILE A 17 0.64 1.41 7.42
N ARG A 18 -0.55 0.99 7.87
CA ARG A 18 -0.95 1.12 9.28
C ARG A 18 -0.21 0.16 10.20
N ASP A 19 0.17 -1.02 9.74
CA ASP A 19 1.01 -1.97 10.49
C ASP A 19 2.41 -1.39 10.69
N LEU A 20 3.00 -0.84 9.63
CA LEU A 20 4.30 -0.16 9.67
C LEU A 20 4.30 0.95 10.74
N TRP A 21 3.28 1.83 10.72
CA TRP A 21 3.14 2.88 11.73
C TRP A 21 3.02 2.36 13.17
N GLN A 22 2.33 1.25 13.38
CA GLN A 22 2.21 0.62 14.71
C GLN A 22 3.54 0.04 15.18
N ARG A 23 4.28 -0.63 14.28
CA ARG A 23 5.58 -1.26 14.57
C ARG A 23 6.67 -0.23 14.84
N SER A 24 6.66 0.89 14.12
CA SER A 24 7.61 1.98 14.32
C SER A 24 7.30 2.87 15.54
N GLY A 25 6.25 2.55 16.33
CA GLY A 25 5.94 3.27 17.57
C GLY A 25 5.61 4.75 17.37
N GLY A 26 5.11 5.12 16.18
CA GLY A 26 4.80 6.50 15.82
C GLY A 26 5.94 7.33 15.24
N SER A 27 7.12 6.75 14.97
CA SER A 27 8.22 7.43 14.27
C SER A 27 8.96 6.49 13.33
N LEU A 28 8.86 6.74 12.03
CA LEU A 28 9.51 5.93 11.01
C LEU A 28 11.04 6.09 11.08
N THR A 29 11.75 4.97 11.13
CA THR A 29 13.20 4.95 10.89
C THR A 29 13.47 5.21 9.40
N PRO A 30 14.71 5.50 8.97
CA PRO A 30 15.03 5.67 7.54
C PRO A 30 14.71 4.43 6.69
N GLN A 31 14.76 3.24 7.31
CA GLN A 31 14.39 1.98 6.66
C GLN A 31 12.87 1.86 6.51
N ASP A 32 12.12 2.22 7.55
CA ASP A 32 10.66 2.24 7.52
C ASP A 32 10.14 3.34 6.57
N GLU A 33 10.84 4.47 6.45
CA GLU A 33 10.51 5.54 5.50
C GLU A 33 10.54 5.01 4.06
N ALA A 34 11.60 4.28 3.69
CA ALA A 34 11.73 3.71 2.36
C ALA A 34 10.61 2.69 2.06
N GLU A 35 10.21 1.91 3.07
CA GLU A 35 9.08 0.98 2.97
C GLU A 35 7.74 1.73 2.83
N TYR A 36 7.53 2.75 3.66
CA TYR A 36 6.36 3.63 3.60
C TYR A 36 6.21 4.31 2.24
N GLN A 37 7.29 4.83 1.65
CA GLN A 37 7.29 5.43 0.32
C GLN A 37 6.90 4.42 -0.77
N ARG A 38 7.41 3.18 -0.70
CA ARG A 38 7.04 2.12 -1.64
C ARG A 38 5.56 1.77 -1.52
N LEU A 39 5.06 1.61 -0.29
CA LEU A 39 3.65 1.34 -0.03
C LEU A 39 2.75 2.50 -0.48
N LEU A 40 3.17 3.76 -0.32
CA LEU A 40 2.43 4.92 -0.83
C LEU A 40 2.32 4.93 -2.36
N VAL A 41 3.40 4.62 -3.08
CA VAL A 41 3.38 4.53 -4.55
C VAL A 41 2.45 3.41 -5.00
N GLU A 42 2.51 2.26 -4.34
CA GLU A 42 1.63 1.14 -4.66
C GLU A 42 0.16 1.45 -4.34
N TRP A 43 -0.10 2.10 -3.21
CA TRP A 43 -1.44 2.54 -2.84
C TRP A 43 -2.00 3.56 -3.85
N ALA A 44 -1.18 4.49 -4.32
CA ALA A 44 -1.55 5.43 -5.37
C ALA A 44 -1.89 4.71 -6.69
N ALA A 45 -1.12 3.68 -7.06
CA ALA A 45 -1.42 2.87 -8.25
C ALA A 45 -2.74 2.08 -8.09
N ALA A 46 -2.97 1.48 -6.93
CA ALA A 46 -4.19 0.71 -6.64
C ALA A 46 -5.45 1.58 -6.55
N THR A 47 -5.33 2.80 -6.01
CA THR A 47 -6.43 3.78 -5.93
C THR A 47 -6.70 4.45 -7.27
N GLY A 48 -5.67 4.79 -8.03
CA GLY A 48 -5.78 5.36 -9.38
C GLY A 48 -6.37 4.41 -10.41
N GLY A 49 -6.10 3.10 -10.28
CA GLY A 49 -6.76 2.06 -11.08
C GLY A 49 -8.21 1.80 -10.69
N SER A 50 -8.56 1.94 -9.40
CA SER A 50 -9.94 1.77 -8.90
C SER A 50 -10.86 2.95 -9.19
N ALA A 51 -10.33 4.18 -9.27
CA ALA A 51 -11.15 5.39 -9.49
C ALA A 51 -11.86 5.40 -10.86
N ARG A 52 -11.37 4.64 -11.85
CA ARG A 52 -12.02 4.51 -13.17
C ARG A 52 -13.12 3.43 -13.22
N ALA A 53 -13.50 2.86 -12.08
CA ALA A 53 -14.64 1.95 -11.92
C ALA A 53 -15.83 2.58 -11.17
N ALA A 54 -15.84 3.91 -10.96
CA ALA A 54 -17.02 4.64 -10.50
C ALA A 54 -17.73 5.28 -11.71
N ALA A 55 -19.01 4.94 -11.85
CA ALA A 55 -19.95 5.19 -12.95
C ALA A 55 -20.12 6.65 -13.39
#